data_AF-K1TIZ6-F1
#
_entry.id   AF-K1TIZ6-F1
#
_cell.length_a   1.000
_cell.length_b   1.000
_cell.length_c   1.000
_cell.angle_alpha   90.00
_cell.angle_beta   90.00
_cell.angle_gamma   90.00
#
_symmetry.space_group_name_H-M   'P 1'
#
loop_
_entity.id
_entity.type
_entity.pdbx_description
1 polymer ?
#
loop_
_entity_poly.entity_id
_entity_poly.type
_entity_poly.pdbx_seq_one_letter_code
_entity_poly.pdbx_strand_id
1 'polypeptide(L)'
;MKRIIICLLGAVSGLVAVPAAAQQSSMQFGGLMFSHDLMLAEDFASLSRPANFGTARAMALGGAFTSLGADMSAMSINPAGLGMYRRSEISLTPMLSVAQGETANTLPWQGNNRTRFSFANVGAALNIFESSSGSLVSMTLGVGLNRVADFNTRYSYSSESVYDAASGQTVPTLADVFSQQLT
;
A
#
# COMPACT_ATOMS: atom_id res chain seq x y z
N MET A 1 27.33 -39.08 19.52
CA MET A 1 27.27 -38.54 18.13
C MET A 1 26.35 -37.34 18.14
N LYS A 2 26.88 -36.11 18.08
CA LYS A 2 26.08 -34.87 18.11
C LYS A 2 25.70 -34.52 16.67
N ARG A 3 24.43 -34.65 16.31
CA ARG A 3 23.91 -34.24 14.99
C ARG A 3 23.50 -32.77 15.09
N ILE A 4 24.28 -31.89 14.46
CA ILE A 4 23.92 -30.48 14.29
C ILE A 4 23.12 -30.40 12.99
N ILE A 5 21.82 -30.15 13.11
CA ILE A 5 20.92 -29.91 11.98
C ILE A 5 20.84 -28.40 11.79
N ILE A 6 21.51 -27.88 10.76
CA ILE A 6 21.42 -26.48 10.35
C ILE A 6 20.24 -26.38 9.38
N CYS A 7 19.11 -25.87 9.86
CA CYS A 7 17.96 -25.56 9.01
C CYS A 7 18.18 -24.21 8.33
N LEU A 8 18.72 -24.23 7.10
CA LEU A 8 18.65 -23.12 6.16
C LEU A 8 17.22 -23.00 5.64
N LEU A 9 16.39 -22.14 6.25
CA LEU A 9 15.14 -21.71 5.63
C LEU A 9 15.47 -20.67 4.55
N GLY A 10 15.63 -21.14 3.32
CA GLY A 10 15.67 -20.29 2.13
C GLY A 10 14.30 -19.68 1.89
N ALA A 11 14.25 -18.35 1.85
CA ALA A 11 13.12 -17.63 1.27
C ALA A 11 13.07 -17.93 -0.23
N VAL A 12 12.24 -18.89 -0.63
CA VAL A 12 11.92 -19.12 -2.05
C VAL A 12 10.83 -18.12 -2.42
N SER A 13 11.26 -16.91 -2.78
CA SER A 13 10.41 -15.92 -3.44
C SER A 13 10.18 -16.40 -4.87
N GLY A 14 9.04 -17.06 -5.09
CA GLY A 14 8.59 -17.43 -6.44
C GLY A 14 8.44 -16.16 -7.28
N LEU A 15 9.30 -16.02 -8.28
CA LEU A 15 9.27 -14.96 -9.28
C LEU A 15 8.03 -15.17 -10.17
N VAL A 16 6.90 -14.55 -9.81
CA VAL A 16 5.83 -14.32 -10.78
C VAL A 16 6.28 -13.11 -11.59
N ALA A 17 6.56 -13.35 -12.88
CA ALA A 17 6.93 -12.33 -13.84
C ALA A 17 5.77 -11.33 -14.01
N VAL A 18 5.83 -10.24 -13.24
CA VAL A 18 5.05 -9.02 -13.49
C VAL A 18 5.77 -8.26 -14.60
N PRO A 19 5.07 -7.83 -15.67
CA PRO A 19 5.71 -7.12 -16.77
C PRO A 19 6.36 -5.84 -16.26
N ALA A 20 7.50 -5.50 -16.85
CA ALA A 20 8.38 -4.40 -16.48
C ALA A 20 7.68 -3.03 -16.55
N ALA A 21 7.10 -2.60 -15.43
CA ALA A 21 7.09 -1.20 -15.04
C ALA A 21 7.93 -1.13 -13.77
N ALA A 22 9.21 -0.81 -13.95
CA ALA A 22 10.15 -0.66 -12.86
C ALA A 22 9.67 0.48 -11.94
N GLN A 23 9.05 0.12 -10.82
CA GLN A 23 8.93 1.03 -9.70
C GLN A 23 10.31 1.10 -9.06
N GLN A 24 11.12 2.04 -9.56
CA GLN A 24 12.39 2.45 -8.98
C GLN A 24 12.09 3.10 -7.61
N SER A 25 11.80 2.27 -6.61
CA SER A 25 11.77 2.68 -5.22
C SER A 25 13.22 2.90 -4.79
N SER A 26 13.82 4.03 -5.17
CA SER A 26 15.07 4.46 -4.55
C SER A 26 14.82 4.53 -3.05
N MET A 27 15.44 3.63 -2.28
CA MET A 27 15.47 3.72 -0.82
C MET A 27 16.28 4.97 -0.46
N GLN A 28 15.63 6.12 -0.45
CA GLN A 28 16.21 7.39 -0.04
C GLN A 28 16.25 7.41 1.48
N PHE A 29 17.46 7.31 2.05
CA PHE A 29 17.66 7.59 3.46
C PHE A 29 17.61 9.12 3.65
N GLY A 30 16.48 9.60 4.18
CA GLY A 30 16.09 11.01 4.16
C GLY A 30 14.89 11.18 3.26
N GLY A 31 13.68 11.08 3.83
CA GLY A 31 12.45 11.28 3.05
C GLY A 31 12.34 12.70 2.50
N LEU A 32 11.35 12.92 1.62
CA LEU A 32 11.03 14.20 0.94
C LEU A 32 10.93 15.45 1.84
N MET A 33 10.95 15.29 3.17
CA MET A 33 10.94 16.39 4.15
C MET A 33 12.35 16.84 4.59
N PHE A 34 13.39 16.01 4.39
CA PHE A 34 14.76 16.30 4.82
C PHE A 34 15.67 16.80 3.69
N SER A 35 15.26 16.64 2.43
CA SER A 35 15.93 17.22 1.27
C SER A 35 15.53 18.69 1.11
N HIS A 36 16.49 19.62 1.20
CA HIS A 36 16.31 21.04 0.85
C HIS A 36 16.26 21.29 -0.68
N ASP A 37 15.81 20.30 -1.46
CA ASP A 37 15.64 20.45 -2.91
C ASP A 37 14.24 20.97 -3.26
N LEU A 38 14.11 21.57 -4.44
CA LEU A 38 12.83 22.01 -4.98
C LEU A 38 11.93 20.79 -5.23
N MET A 39 10.79 20.71 -4.55
CA MET A 39 9.78 19.68 -4.79
C MET A 39 9.18 19.83 -6.20
N LEU A 40 9.22 18.75 -6.98
CA LEU A 40 8.61 18.71 -8.31
C LEU A 40 7.13 18.34 -8.22
N ALA A 41 6.36 18.61 -9.28
CA ALA A 41 4.93 18.29 -9.33
C ALA A 41 4.63 16.80 -9.08
N GLU A 42 5.55 15.92 -9.49
CA GLU A 42 5.50 14.48 -9.21
C GLU A 42 5.66 14.15 -7.73
N ASP A 43 6.54 14.85 -7.01
CA ASP A 43 6.71 14.68 -5.57
C ASP A 43 5.43 15.08 -4.83
N PHE A 44 4.84 16.22 -5.19
CA PHE A 44 3.55 16.66 -4.65
C PHE A 44 2.43 15.66 -4.96
N ALA A 45 2.38 15.12 -6.18
CA ALA A 45 1.41 14.10 -6.55
C ALA A 45 1.58 12.82 -5.72
N SER A 46 2.82 12.40 -5.46
CA SER A 46 3.11 11.23 -4.61
C SER A 46 2.71 11.46 -3.15
N LEU A 47 2.97 12.65 -2.59
CA LEU A 47 2.62 13.03 -1.22
C LEU A 47 1.11 13.24 -1.03
N SER A 48 0.40 13.64 -2.09
CA SER A 48 -1.05 13.83 -2.06
C SER A 48 -1.84 12.52 -1.97
N ARG A 49 -1.20 11.38 -2.26
CA ARG A 49 -1.84 10.06 -2.25
C ARG A 49 -1.70 9.45 -0.86
N PRO A 50 -2.81 9.04 -0.21
CA PRO A 50 -2.72 8.31 1.05
C PRO A 50 -2.06 6.94 0.82
N ALA A 51 -0.85 6.75 1.36
CA ALA A 51 -0.05 5.53 1.20
C ALA A 51 -0.15 4.56 2.38
N ASN A 52 -1.21 4.68 3.19
CA ASN A 52 -1.37 3.87 4.40
C ASN A 52 -2.19 2.63 4.06
N PHE A 53 -1.53 1.57 3.58
CA PHE A 53 -2.15 0.25 3.43
C PHE A 53 -1.55 -0.74 4.43
N GLY A 54 -2.40 -1.64 4.93
CA GLY A 54 -2.01 -2.63 5.92
C GLY A 54 -3.17 -2.97 6.85
N THR A 55 -2.85 -3.40 8.07
CA THR A 55 -3.86 -3.59 9.12
C THR A 55 -4.40 -2.24 9.60
N ALA A 56 -5.55 -2.24 10.30
CA ALA A 56 -6.07 -1.03 10.93
C ALA A 56 -5.04 -0.38 11.87
N ARG A 57 -4.30 -1.22 12.60
CA ARG A 57 -3.20 -0.80 13.47
C ARG A 57 -2.11 -0.10 12.66
N ALA A 58 -1.71 -0.69 11.53
CA ALA A 58 -0.71 -0.10 10.64
C ALA A 58 -1.12 1.24 10.07
N MET A 59 -2.37 1.36 9.62
CA MET A 59 -2.90 2.61 9.10
C MET A 59 -3.01 3.69 10.18
N ALA A 60 -3.37 3.33 11.41
CA ALA A 60 -3.49 4.27 12.53
C ALA A 60 -2.16 4.93 12.93
N LEU A 61 -1.01 4.28 12.71
CA LEU A 61 0.31 4.88 12.92
C LEU A 61 0.97 5.37 11.62
N GLY A 62 0.19 5.62 10.57
CA GLY A 62 0.71 6.18 9.33
C GLY A 62 1.60 5.22 8.52
N GLY A 63 1.35 3.91 8.59
CA GLY A 63 2.12 2.90 7.87
C GLY A 63 3.45 2.49 8.54
N ALA A 64 3.74 2.99 9.75
CA ALA A 64 5.01 2.81 10.43
C ALA A 64 5.17 1.46 11.19
N PHE A 65 4.86 0.32 10.56
CA PHE A 65 4.93 -1.01 11.20
C PHE A 65 5.98 -1.97 10.62
N THR A 66 6.92 -1.45 9.83
CA THR A 66 7.92 -2.27 9.13
C THR A 66 8.85 -3.05 10.06
N SER A 67 9.05 -2.65 11.33
CA SER A 67 10.00 -3.31 12.25
C SER A 67 9.45 -3.82 13.58
N LEU A 68 8.29 -3.35 14.05
CA LEU A 68 7.77 -3.71 15.38
C LEU A 68 7.32 -5.19 15.47
N GLY A 69 7.01 -5.81 14.32
CA GLY A 69 6.53 -7.19 14.23
C GLY A 69 5.12 -7.36 14.81
N ALA A 70 4.66 -8.61 14.93
CA ALA A 70 3.31 -8.96 15.45
C ALA A 70 2.15 -8.20 14.76
N ASP A 71 2.34 -7.83 13.50
CA ASP A 71 1.34 -7.22 12.65
C ASP A 71 1.26 -7.94 11.30
N MET A 72 0.05 -8.17 10.82
CA MET A 72 -0.20 -8.96 9.61
C MET A 72 0.34 -8.25 8.35
N SER A 73 0.42 -6.92 8.37
CA SER A 73 1.02 -6.13 7.29
C SER A 73 2.54 -6.12 7.34
N ALA A 74 3.13 -6.26 8.53
CA ALA A 74 4.57 -6.36 8.71
C ALA A 74 5.13 -7.67 8.14
N MET A 75 4.34 -8.75 8.05
CA MET A 75 4.79 -10.03 7.48
C MET A 75 5.33 -9.92 6.04
N SER A 76 4.73 -9.07 5.21
CA SER A 76 5.19 -8.82 3.83
C SER A 76 6.39 -7.89 3.75
N ILE A 77 6.69 -7.15 4.81
CA ILE A 77 7.78 -6.16 4.84
C ILE A 77 9.02 -6.75 5.54
N ASN A 78 8.82 -7.45 6.66
CA ASN A 78 9.83 -8.12 7.46
C ASN A 78 9.29 -9.47 7.97
N PRO A 79 9.58 -10.58 7.27
CA PRO A 79 9.14 -11.91 7.67
C PRO A 79 9.59 -12.35 9.07
N ALA A 80 10.70 -11.81 9.59
CA ALA A 80 11.17 -12.12 10.95
C ALA A 80 10.20 -11.60 12.03
N GLY A 81 9.38 -10.60 11.71
CA GLY A 81 8.31 -10.09 12.57
C GLY A 81 7.24 -11.14 12.92
N LEU A 82 7.17 -12.26 12.19
CA LEU A 82 6.33 -13.41 12.54
C LEU A 82 6.72 -14.06 13.86
N GLY A 83 8.01 -14.01 14.23
CA GLY A 83 8.50 -14.57 15.50
C GLY A 83 7.98 -13.83 16.73
N MET A 84 7.45 -12.62 16.55
CA MET A 84 6.83 -11.83 17.62
C MET A 84 5.41 -12.30 17.95
N TYR A 85 4.76 -13.05 17.06
CA TYR A 85 3.48 -13.70 17.36
C TYR A 85 3.72 -14.87 18.32
N ARG A 86 3.31 -14.68 19.58
CA ARG A 86 3.43 -15.69 20.64
C ARG A 86 2.27 -16.69 20.66
N ARG A 87 1.21 -16.44 19.89
CA ARG A 87 0.00 -17.26 19.81
C ARG A 87 -0.54 -17.23 18.39
N SER A 88 -1.39 -18.20 18.06
CA SER A 88 -2.13 -18.18 16.81
C SER A 88 -3.15 -17.04 16.81
N GLU A 89 -3.08 -16.17 15.80
CA GLU A 89 -3.94 -15.00 15.63
C GLU A 89 -4.46 -14.91 14.20
N ILE A 90 -5.73 -14.54 14.04
CA ILE A 90 -6.35 -14.24 12.74
C ILE A 90 -6.69 -12.76 12.74
N SER A 91 -6.32 -12.06 11.67
CA SER A 91 -6.58 -10.63 11.50
C SER A 91 -7.36 -10.37 10.23
N LEU A 92 -8.40 -9.55 10.37
CA LEU A 92 -9.23 -9.09 9.27
C LEU A 92 -9.39 -7.58 9.41
N THR A 93 -9.05 -6.84 8.36
CA THR A 93 -9.13 -5.38 8.35
C THR A 93 -10.13 -4.92 7.30
N PRO A 94 -11.41 -4.69 7.67
CA PRO A 94 -12.38 -4.06 6.79
C PRO A 94 -11.99 -2.59 6.54
N MET A 95 -12.26 -2.11 5.32
CA MET A 95 -11.93 -0.78 4.88
C MET A 95 -13.10 -0.18 4.09
N LEU A 96 -13.49 1.03 4.46
CA LEU A 96 -14.41 1.86 3.69
C LEU A 96 -13.60 3.00 3.08
N SER A 97 -13.46 2.98 1.76
CA SER A 97 -12.84 4.08 1.01
C SER A 97 -13.93 5.05 0.57
N VAL A 98 -13.76 6.33 0.89
CA VAL A 98 -14.65 7.42 0.47
C VAL A 98 -13.80 8.42 -0.31
N ALA A 99 -13.97 8.43 -1.62
CA ALA A 99 -13.32 9.39 -2.50
C ALA A 99 -14.30 10.52 -2.80
N GLN A 100 -13.97 11.73 -2.35
CA GLN A 100 -14.66 12.96 -2.69
C GLN A 100 -13.64 14.02 -3.11
N GLY A 101 -13.88 14.71 -4.23
CA GLY A 101 -13.02 15.78 -4.71
C GLY A 101 -13.80 16.80 -5.51
N GLU A 102 -13.73 18.05 -5.08
CA GLU A 102 -14.28 19.20 -5.79
C GLU A 102 -13.18 20.27 -5.88
N THR A 103 -13.04 20.88 -7.05
CA THR A 103 -12.07 21.95 -7.30
C THR A 103 -12.83 23.26 -7.45
N ALA A 104 -12.67 24.15 -6.45
CA ALA A 104 -13.33 25.45 -6.45
C ALA A 104 -13.01 26.24 -7.73
N ASN A 105 -14.01 26.95 -8.24
CA ASN A 105 -13.94 27.77 -9.46
C ASN A 105 -13.63 27.01 -10.77
N THR A 106 -13.81 25.69 -10.79
CA THR A 106 -13.76 24.88 -12.03
C THR A 106 -15.06 24.11 -12.19
N LEU A 107 -15.57 23.99 -13.42
CA LEU A 107 -16.71 23.11 -13.70
C LEU A 107 -16.20 21.66 -13.64
N PRO A 108 -16.68 20.83 -12.70
CA PRO A 108 -16.26 19.44 -12.64
C PRO A 108 -16.79 18.72 -13.89
N TRP A 109 -15.88 18.17 -14.69
CA TRP A 109 -16.24 17.35 -15.85
C TRP A 109 -17.07 16.12 -15.43
N GLN A 110 -16.83 15.61 -14.22
CA GLN A 110 -17.61 14.55 -13.60
C GLN A 110 -17.48 14.59 -12.07
N GLY A 111 -18.60 14.40 -11.35
CA GLY A 111 -18.59 14.35 -9.89
C GLY A 111 -17.77 13.16 -9.37
N ASN A 112 -16.73 13.45 -8.59
CA ASN A 112 -15.88 12.43 -7.99
C ASN A 112 -16.42 12.05 -6.61
N ASN A 113 -17.55 11.33 -6.53
CA ASN A 113 -18.08 10.78 -5.29
C ASN A 113 -18.19 9.26 -5.39
N ARG A 114 -17.24 8.54 -4.77
CA ARG A 114 -17.12 7.08 -4.85
C ARG A 114 -16.87 6.49 -3.48
N THR A 115 -17.86 5.78 -2.97
CA THR A 115 -17.72 4.98 -1.75
C THR A 115 -17.59 3.51 -2.10
N ARG A 116 -16.53 2.86 -1.60
CA ARG A 116 -16.29 1.42 -1.82
C ARG A 116 -15.91 0.74 -0.51
N PHE A 117 -16.61 -0.35 -0.21
CA PHE A 117 -16.24 -1.29 0.83
C PHE A 117 -15.24 -2.32 0.30
N SER A 118 -14.23 -2.65 1.10
CA SER A 118 -13.22 -3.67 0.79
C SER A 118 -12.52 -4.16 2.05
N PHE A 119 -11.55 -5.07 1.89
CA PHE A 119 -10.61 -5.43 2.95
C PHE A 119 -9.23 -4.85 2.61
N ALA A 120 -8.59 -4.22 3.58
CA ALA A 120 -7.22 -3.72 3.46
C ALA A 120 -6.19 -4.82 3.75
N ASN A 121 -6.51 -5.71 4.68
CA ASN A 121 -5.67 -6.85 5.05
C ASN A 121 -6.53 -8.05 5.48
N VAL A 122 -6.08 -9.25 5.13
CA VAL A 122 -6.58 -10.52 5.66
C VAL A 122 -5.39 -11.43 5.91
N GLY A 123 -5.30 -12.03 7.08
CA GLY A 123 -4.26 -13.03 7.32
C GLY A 123 -4.42 -13.81 8.62
N ALA A 124 -3.54 -14.79 8.79
CA ALA A 124 -3.41 -15.60 9.97
C ALA A 124 -1.93 -15.87 10.26
N ALA A 125 -1.55 -15.73 11.53
CA ALA A 125 -0.28 -16.22 12.06
C ALA A 125 -0.61 -17.42 12.96
N LEU A 126 -0.04 -18.57 12.68
CA LEU A 126 -0.30 -19.82 13.39
C LEU A 126 0.98 -20.27 14.08
N ASN A 127 0.95 -20.36 15.39
CA ASN A 127 2.03 -21.01 16.12
C ASN A 127 1.86 -22.53 15.97
N ILE A 128 2.79 -23.16 15.25
CA ILE A 128 2.73 -24.59 14.92
C ILE A 128 3.64 -25.44 15.81
N PHE A 129 4.51 -24.80 16.58
CA PHE A 129 5.38 -25.46 17.54
C PHE A 129 5.78 -24.49 18.65
N GLU A 130 5.75 -24.98 19.89
CA GLU A 130 6.28 -24.28 21.06
C GLU A 130 6.91 -25.32 22.01
N SER A 131 8.13 -25.05 22.48
CA SER A 131 8.84 -25.95 23.41
C SER A 131 9.66 -25.16 24.41
N SER A 132 9.58 -25.54 25.69
CA SER A 132 10.29 -24.90 26.79
C SER A 132 11.70 -25.46 27.04
N SER A 133 12.06 -26.60 26.42
CA SER A 133 13.28 -27.35 26.73
C SER A 133 14.08 -27.82 25.50
N GLY A 134 13.64 -27.45 24.28
CA GLY A 134 14.30 -27.81 23.02
C GLY A 134 15.18 -26.69 22.44
N SER A 135 16.01 -27.04 21.45
CA SER A 135 16.82 -26.06 20.68
C SER A 135 15.96 -25.11 19.83
N LEU A 136 14.73 -25.50 19.51
CA LEU A 136 13.74 -24.68 18.83
C LEU A 136 12.71 -24.26 19.90
N VAL A 137 12.62 -22.96 20.17
CA VAL A 137 11.70 -22.45 21.21
C VAL A 137 10.28 -22.32 20.67
N SER A 138 10.14 -21.82 19.44
CA SER A 138 8.84 -21.70 18.77
C SER A 138 8.98 -21.70 17.25
N MET A 139 7.91 -22.06 16.56
CA MET A 139 7.76 -21.92 15.11
C MET A 139 6.38 -21.33 14.80
N THR A 140 6.39 -20.24 14.05
CA THR A 140 5.17 -19.56 13.60
C THR A 140 5.12 -19.57 12.07
N LEU A 141 4.01 -20.03 11.53
CA LEU A 141 3.68 -19.97 10.11
C LEU A 141 2.66 -18.86 9.89
N GLY A 142 2.97 -17.92 9.00
CA GLY A 142 2.05 -16.84 8.64
C GLY A 142 1.60 -16.91 7.19
N VAL A 143 0.32 -16.65 6.96
CA VAL A 143 -0.25 -16.39 5.64
C VAL A 143 -1.03 -15.08 5.68
N GLY A 144 -0.84 -14.21 4.69
CA GLY A 144 -1.53 -12.92 4.69
C GLY A 144 -1.55 -12.27 3.31
N LEU A 145 -2.56 -11.44 3.10
CA LEU A 145 -2.77 -10.63 1.92
C LEU A 145 -2.89 -9.17 2.37
N ASN A 146 -2.07 -8.31 1.77
CA ASN A 146 -2.10 -6.87 1.98
C ASN A 146 -2.50 -6.17 0.70
N ARG A 147 -3.44 -5.23 0.80
CA ARG A 147 -3.66 -4.25 -0.27
C ARG A 147 -2.42 -3.35 -0.35
N VAL A 148 -2.00 -3.01 -1.57
CA VAL A 148 -0.82 -2.15 -1.82
C VAL A 148 -1.16 -0.86 -2.56
N ALA A 149 -2.36 -0.78 -3.14
CA ALA A 149 -2.87 0.39 -3.84
C ALA A 149 -4.40 0.43 -3.78
N ASP A 150 -4.97 1.63 -3.86
CA ASP A 150 -6.40 1.86 -4.06
C ASP A 150 -6.61 2.89 -5.17
N PHE A 151 -7.36 2.49 -6.19
CA PHE A 151 -7.65 3.29 -7.39
C PHE A 151 -9.10 3.78 -7.38
N ASN A 152 -9.66 4.00 -6.19
CA ASN A 152 -11.05 4.44 -6.02
C ASN A 152 -11.22 5.97 -6.19
N THR A 153 -10.15 6.70 -6.51
CA THR A 153 -10.16 8.15 -6.76
C THR A 153 -9.99 8.48 -8.23
N ARG A 154 -10.74 9.47 -8.73
CA ARG A 154 -10.51 10.10 -10.05
C ARG A 154 -9.90 11.48 -9.86
N TYR A 155 -8.92 11.81 -10.69
CA TYR A 155 -8.31 13.14 -10.72
C TYR A 155 -8.56 13.77 -12.10
N SER A 156 -9.08 14.99 -12.11
CA SER A 156 -9.34 15.79 -13.31
C SER A 156 -8.71 17.17 -13.12
N TYR A 157 -8.08 17.68 -14.17
CA TYR A 157 -7.49 19.01 -14.19
C TYR A 157 -8.08 19.77 -15.37
N SER A 158 -8.69 20.92 -15.10
CA SER A 158 -9.15 21.85 -16.13
C SER A 158 -8.30 23.12 -16.07
N SER A 159 -7.60 23.41 -17.17
CA SER A 159 -6.97 24.70 -17.43
C SER A 159 -7.64 25.24 -18.69
N GLU A 160 -8.58 26.17 -18.53
CA GLU A 160 -9.41 26.77 -19.61
C GLU A 160 -9.89 25.75 -20.66
N SER A 161 -11.08 25.20 -20.43
CA SER A 161 -11.76 24.38 -21.42
C SER A 161 -12.22 25.22 -22.61
N VAL A 162 -11.85 24.80 -23.82
CA VAL A 162 -12.39 25.38 -25.06
C VAL A 162 -13.87 25.00 -25.16
N TYR A 163 -14.74 26.00 -25.27
CA TYR A 163 -16.17 25.77 -25.49
C TYR A 163 -16.39 25.34 -26.93
N ASP A 164 -16.83 24.09 -27.14
CA ASP A 164 -17.26 23.64 -28.45
C ASP A 164 -18.74 23.99 -28.66
N ALA A 165 -18.98 25.01 -29.48
CA ALA A 165 -20.33 25.50 -29.79
C ALA A 165 -21.19 24.49 -30.56
N ALA A 166 -20.60 23.45 -31.15
CA ALA A 166 -21.34 22.42 -31.89
C ALA A 166 -21.91 21.33 -30.98
N SER A 167 -21.21 20.97 -29.90
CA SER A 167 -21.63 19.97 -28.93
C SER A 167 -22.22 20.57 -27.64
N GLY A 168 -22.10 21.90 -27.45
CA GLY A 168 -22.59 22.61 -26.27
C GLY A 168 -21.84 22.25 -24.99
N GLN A 169 -20.67 21.61 -25.11
CA GLN A 169 -19.87 21.13 -23.99
C GLN A 169 -18.44 21.68 -24.05
N THR A 170 -17.85 21.84 -22.87
CA THR A 170 -16.43 22.14 -22.68
C THR A 170 -15.61 20.91 -23.01
N VAL A 171 -14.67 21.01 -23.96
CA VAL A 171 -13.82 19.87 -24.33
C VAL A 171 -12.80 19.57 -23.23
N PRO A 172 -12.51 18.28 -22.93
CA PRO A 172 -11.51 17.91 -21.95
C PRO A 172 -10.13 18.36 -22.44
N THR A 173 -9.32 18.90 -21.54
CA THR A 173 -7.94 19.28 -21.87
C THR A 173 -7.09 18.03 -22.05
N LEU A 174 -5.96 18.12 -22.77
CA LEU A 174 -5.02 17.01 -22.90
C LEU A 174 -4.55 16.50 -21.52
N ALA A 175 -4.39 17.40 -20.54
CA ALA A 175 -4.03 17.05 -19.17
C ALA A 175 -5.10 16.17 -18.48
N ASP A 176 -6.37 16.37 -18.80
CA ASP A 176 -7.50 15.58 -18.27
C ASP A 176 -7.56 14.16 -18.86
N VAL A 177 -7.11 14.00 -20.11
CA VAL A 177 -6.97 12.68 -20.75
C VAL A 177 -5.79 11.91 -20.14
N PHE A 178 -4.67 12.58 -19.87
CA PHE A 178 -3.50 11.96 -19.26
C PHE A 178 -3.70 11.63 -17.77
N SER A 179 -4.46 12.44 -17.02
CA SER A 179 -4.75 12.13 -15.62
C SER A 179 -5.58 10.86 -15.43
N GLN A 180 -6.44 10.52 -16.40
CA GLN A 180 -7.21 9.27 -16.40
C GLN A 180 -6.36 8.02 -16.67
N GLN A 181 -5.21 8.17 -17.33
CA GLN A 181 -4.30 7.05 -17.60
C GLN A 181 -3.36 6.74 -16.42
N LEU A 182 -3.26 7.66 -15.45
CA LEU A 182 -2.42 7.55 -14.25
C LEU A 182 -3.14 6.95 -13.03
N THR A 183 -4.42 6.57 -13.18
CA THR A 183 -5.26 5.87 -12.20
C THR A 183 -5.58 4.46 -12.67
#